data_AF-A0A0U5JVS9-F1
#
_entry.id   AF-A0A0U5JVS9-F1
#
_cell.length_a   1.000
_cell.length_b   1.000
_cell.length_c   1.000
_cell.angle_alpha   90.00
_cell.angle_beta   90.00
_cell.angle_gamma   90.00
#
_symmetry.space_group_name_H-M   'P 1'
#
loop_
_entity.id
_entity.type
_entity.pdbx_description
1 polymer ?
#
loop_
_entity_poly.entity_id
_entity_poly.type
_entity_poly.pdbx_seq_one_letter_code
_entity_poly.pdbx_strand_id
1 'polypeptide(L)'
;MYTTGQLAKKCNVSIRTIQYYDRRGLLHAKRTENGLRHYNDQDLKQLQEILIYKQLGFSLKDIQQIINDTDNNILKSLIVNQRRKLKQEIKDASKQLASLSQLETFLNKHYDFPGNISQSIFDKIKKTKKLKLLRIKLLLIGSIIDFILWGSILYFLFYQGNLIWLLLGILITVALTWYIAINYYHHTCYIFPHCSHQFRVSFSKWLFARHTPNTRYLTCNKCHQKNYCIEEYY
;
A
#
# COMPACT_ATOMS: atom_id res chain seq x y z
N MET A 1 43.77 -14.92 -4.79
CA MET A 1 43.47 -14.75 -3.34
C MET A 1 42.55 -13.56 -3.15
N TYR A 2 41.59 -13.65 -2.23
CA TYR A 2 40.57 -12.64 -1.96
C TYR A 2 40.52 -12.30 -0.47
N THR A 3 40.39 -11.01 -0.13
CA THR A 3 40.00 -10.61 1.23
C THR A 3 38.52 -10.89 1.46
N THR A 4 38.07 -10.91 2.72
CA THR A 4 36.64 -11.06 3.05
C THR A 4 35.77 -10.02 2.32
N GLY A 5 36.24 -8.77 2.19
CA GLY A 5 35.52 -7.72 1.47
C GLY A 5 35.45 -7.95 -0.04
N GLN A 6 36.55 -8.39 -0.65
CA GLN A 6 36.58 -8.72 -2.09
C GLN A 6 35.67 -9.91 -2.42
N LEU A 7 35.69 -10.95 -1.58
CA LEU A 7 34.84 -12.12 -1.75
C LEU A 7 33.35 -11.77 -1.57
N ALA A 8 33.03 -10.93 -0.58
CA ALA A 8 31.68 -10.40 -0.34
C ALA A 8 31.16 -9.64 -1.57
N LYS A 9 31.98 -8.75 -2.13
CA LYS A 9 31.63 -7.99 -3.32
C LYS A 9 31.43 -8.88 -4.55
N LYS A 10 32.27 -9.90 -4.74
CA LYS A 10 32.15 -10.83 -5.88
C LYS A 10 30.89 -11.69 -5.82
N CYS A 11 30.50 -12.15 -4.65
CA CYS A 11 29.31 -12.99 -4.46
C CYS A 11 28.04 -12.20 -4.12
N ASN A 12 28.11 -10.86 -4.12
CA ASN A 12 27.03 -9.96 -3.75
C ASN A 12 26.39 -10.31 -2.39
N VAL A 13 27.22 -10.57 -1.39
CA VAL A 13 26.79 -10.87 -0.01
C VAL A 13 27.45 -9.92 0.98
N SER A 14 26.89 -9.82 2.18
CA SER A 14 27.52 -9.03 3.24
C SER A 14 28.81 -9.70 3.74
N ILE A 15 29.77 -8.89 4.21
CA ILE A 15 30.96 -9.38 4.92
C ILE A 15 30.56 -10.28 6.11
N ARG A 16 29.48 -9.91 6.81
CA ARG A 16 28.92 -10.67 7.94
C ARG A 16 28.47 -12.07 7.51
N THR A 17 27.94 -12.24 6.30
CA THR A 17 27.54 -13.54 5.75
C THR A 17 28.75 -14.47 5.60
N ILE A 18 29.86 -13.97 5.05
CA ILE A 18 31.08 -14.75 4.89
C ILE A 18 31.67 -15.13 6.25
N GLN A 19 31.78 -14.17 7.18
CA GLN A 19 32.23 -14.45 8.55
C GLN A 19 31.31 -15.43 9.30
N TYR A 20 30.02 -15.40 8.99
CA TYR A 20 29.06 -16.32 9.57
C TYR A 20 29.25 -17.74 9.03
N TYR A 21 29.48 -17.91 7.73
CA TYR A 21 29.81 -19.21 7.13
C TYR A 21 31.16 -19.74 7.61
N ASP A 22 32.15 -18.86 7.78
CA ASP A 22 33.46 -19.18 8.39
C ASP A 22 33.29 -19.75 9.80
N ARG A 23 32.53 -19.06 10.67
CA ARG A 23 32.23 -19.53 12.04
C ARG A 23 31.41 -20.82 12.10
N ARG A 24 30.61 -21.10 11.07
CA ARG A 24 29.79 -22.32 10.99
C ARG A 24 30.55 -23.49 10.37
N GLY A 25 31.80 -23.31 9.94
CA GLY A 25 32.60 -24.34 9.27
C GLY A 25 32.09 -24.68 7.87
N LEU A 26 31.35 -23.77 7.23
CA LEU A 26 30.89 -23.92 5.85
C LEU A 26 31.88 -23.35 4.84
N LEU A 27 32.75 -22.46 5.29
CA LEU A 27 33.85 -21.88 4.53
C LEU A 27 35.05 -21.82 5.48
N HIS A 28 36.27 -21.98 4.99
CA HIS A 28 37.45 -21.96 5.86
C HIS A 28 38.40 -20.85 5.42
N ALA A 29 38.47 -19.76 6.19
CA ALA A 29 39.44 -18.72 5.91
C ALA A 29 40.87 -19.18 6.25
N LYS A 30 41.80 -19.02 5.30
CA LYS A 30 43.23 -19.06 5.62
C LYS A 30 43.63 -17.73 6.24
N ARG A 31 44.59 -17.75 7.16
CA ARG A 31 45.13 -16.52 7.78
C ARG A 31 46.49 -16.20 7.16
N THR A 32 46.71 -14.94 6.82
CA THR A 32 48.06 -14.44 6.51
C THR A 32 48.88 -14.28 7.78
N GLU A 33 50.19 -14.04 7.62
CA GLU A 33 51.12 -13.75 8.73
C GLU A 33 50.62 -12.61 9.62
N ASN A 34 49.93 -11.62 9.05
CA ASN A 34 49.33 -10.49 9.77
C ASN A 34 47.96 -10.81 10.40
N GLY A 35 47.53 -12.07 10.43
CA GLY A 35 46.27 -12.52 11.03
C GLY A 35 45.00 -12.18 10.24
N LEU A 36 45.11 -11.63 9.02
CA LEU A 36 43.98 -11.28 8.18
C LEU A 36 43.40 -12.53 7.49
N ARG A 37 42.07 -12.56 7.28
CA ARG A 37 41.36 -13.64 6.57
C ARG A 37 41.53 -13.50 5.06
N HIS A 38 41.97 -14.57 4.42
CA HIS A 38 42.09 -14.67 2.97
C HIS A 38 41.50 -15.98 2.44
N TYR A 39 40.93 -15.89 1.24
CA TYR A 39 40.25 -16.97 0.55
C TYR A 39 40.90 -17.19 -0.84
N ASN A 40 40.85 -18.41 -1.35
CA ASN A 40 41.32 -18.74 -2.70
C ASN A 40 40.13 -18.90 -3.68
N ASP A 41 40.43 -19.31 -4.92
CA ASP A 41 39.38 -19.53 -5.93
C ASP A 41 38.51 -20.77 -5.64
N GLN A 42 38.99 -21.74 -4.85
CA GLN A 42 38.18 -22.88 -4.41
C GLN A 42 37.13 -22.42 -3.39
N ASP A 43 37.51 -21.57 -2.43
CA ASP A 43 36.59 -20.96 -1.47
C ASP A 43 35.52 -20.12 -2.17
N LEU A 44 35.89 -19.43 -3.26
CA LEU A 44 34.93 -18.71 -4.09
C LEU A 44 33.88 -19.65 -4.72
N LYS A 45 34.32 -20.78 -5.30
CA LYS A 45 33.41 -21.79 -5.87
C LYS A 45 32.51 -22.40 -4.80
N GLN A 46 33.08 -22.78 -3.66
CA GLN A 46 32.32 -23.31 -2.52
C GLN A 46 31.29 -22.30 -2.01
N LEU A 47 31.64 -21.02 -1.91
CA LEU A 47 30.69 -19.98 -1.55
C LEU A 47 29.56 -19.84 -2.57
N GLN A 48 29.86 -19.91 -3.87
CA GLN A 48 28.83 -19.89 -4.91
C GLN A 48 27.87 -21.08 -4.80
N GLU A 49 28.37 -22.28 -4.55
CA GLU A 49 27.55 -23.49 -4.34
C GLU A 49 26.64 -23.36 -3.11
N ILE A 50 27.18 -22.90 -1.98
CA ILE A 50 26.40 -22.63 -0.76
C ILE A 50 25.24 -21.67 -1.06
N LEU A 51 25.49 -20.61 -1.84
CA LEU A 51 24.46 -19.63 -2.18
C LEU A 51 23.37 -20.22 -3.09
N ILE A 52 23.75 -21.07 -4.05
CA ILE A 52 22.79 -21.79 -4.90
C ILE A 52 21.89 -22.68 -4.05
N TYR A 53 22.47 -23.51 -3.17
CA TYR A 53 21.66 -24.35 -2.28
C TYR A 53 20.76 -23.52 -1.36
N LYS A 54 21.27 -22.40 -0.85
CA LYS A 54 20.48 -21.52 -0.01
C LYS A 54 19.29 -20.92 -0.77
N GLN A 55 19.48 -20.55 -2.02
CA GLN A 55 18.43 -20.04 -2.90
C GLN A 55 17.37 -21.12 -3.22
N LEU A 56 17.78 -22.39 -3.32
CA LEU A 56 16.88 -23.54 -3.50
C LEU A 56 16.10 -23.94 -2.23
N GLY A 57 16.35 -23.24 -1.12
CA GLY A 57 15.63 -23.43 0.14
C GLY A 57 16.23 -24.47 1.08
N PHE A 58 17.46 -24.94 0.82
CA PHE A 58 18.17 -25.83 1.74
C PHE A 58 18.58 -25.08 3.03
N SER A 59 18.54 -25.79 4.15
CA SER A 59 19.03 -25.26 5.42
C SER A 59 20.56 -25.29 5.45
N LEU A 60 21.18 -24.50 6.34
CA LEU A 60 22.64 -24.51 6.49
C LEU A 60 23.16 -25.86 7.00
N LYS A 61 22.32 -26.61 7.72
CA LYS A 61 22.65 -27.97 8.17
C LYS A 61 22.71 -28.93 6.98
N ASP A 62 21.72 -28.85 6.08
CA ASP A 62 21.69 -29.66 4.87
C ASP A 62 22.90 -29.36 3.98
N ILE A 63 23.23 -28.07 3.83
CA ILE A 63 24.40 -27.63 3.05
C ILE A 63 25.70 -28.16 3.65
N GLN A 64 25.83 -28.17 4.98
CA GLN A 64 26.99 -28.77 5.64
C GLN A 64 27.11 -30.27 5.36
N GLN A 65 25.99 -30.99 5.35
CA GLN A 65 25.98 -32.42 5.00
C GLN A 65 26.34 -32.64 3.52
N ILE A 66 25.85 -31.79 2.61
CA ILE A 66 26.15 -31.85 1.17
C ILE A 66 27.64 -31.63 0.92
N ILE A 67 28.26 -30.62 1.55
CA ILE A 67 29.68 -30.32 1.34
C ILE A 67 30.58 -31.46 1.83
N ASN A 68 30.14 -32.19 2.86
CA ASN A 68 30.88 -33.33 3.42
C ASN A 68 30.57 -34.66 2.70
N ASP A 69 29.67 -34.69 1.72
CA ASP A 69 29.20 -35.88 1.02
C ASP A 69 30.04 -36.16 -0.23
N THR A 70 31.01 -37.06 -0.13
CA THR A 70 31.93 -37.38 -1.24
C THR A 70 31.24 -38.13 -2.40
N ASP A 71 30.23 -38.96 -2.10
CA ASP A 71 29.55 -39.80 -3.10
C ASP A 71 28.26 -39.16 -3.66
N ASN A 72 27.94 -37.93 -3.23
CA ASN A 72 26.72 -37.19 -3.59
C ASN A 72 25.40 -37.94 -3.28
N ASN A 73 25.41 -38.92 -2.38
CA ASN A 73 24.24 -39.71 -2.03
C ASN A 73 23.25 -38.90 -1.17
N ILE A 74 23.78 -38.14 -0.21
CA ILE A 74 23.01 -37.21 0.62
C ILE A 74 22.42 -36.12 -0.28
N LEU A 75 23.22 -35.54 -1.17
CA LEU A 75 22.76 -34.51 -2.11
C LEU A 75 21.56 -35.01 -2.95
N LYS A 76 21.65 -36.20 -3.54
CA LYS A 76 20.54 -36.81 -4.30
C LYS A 76 19.28 -36.95 -3.46
N SER A 77 19.42 -37.45 -2.23
CA SER A 77 18.27 -37.64 -1.32
C SER A 77 17.59 -36.33 -0.94
N LEU A 78 18.39 -35.29 -0.65
CA LEU A 78 17.91 -33.96 -0.28
C LEU A 78 17.20 -33.28 -1.45
N ILE A 79 17.72 -33.40 -2.68
CA ILE A 79 17.05 -32.89 -3.89
C ILE A 79 15.68 -33.55 -4.08
N VAL A 80 15.59 -34.88 -3.94
CA VAL A 80 14.31 -35.60 -4.09
C VAL A 80 13.30 -35.14 -3.03
N ASN A 81 13.74 -34.99 -1.78
CA ASN A 81 12.90 -34.53 -0.68
C ASN A 81 12.43 -33.09 -0.88
N GLN A 82 13.33 -32.17 -1.24
CA GLN A 82 13.01 -30.77 -1.48
C GLN A 82 12.04 -30.62 -2.66
N ARG A 83 12.25 -31.37 -3.74
CA ARG A 83 11.33 -31.40 -4.89
C ARG A 83 9.95 -31.92 -4.48
N ARG A 84 9.88 -32.96 -3.64
CA ARG A 84 8.61 -33.49 -3.12
C ARG A 84 7.87 -32.43 -2.29
N LYS A 85 8.58 -31.74 -1.40
CA LYS A 85 8.03 -30.67 -0.56
C LYS A 85 7.44 -29.54 -1.41
N LEU A 86 8.22 -29.00 -2.36
CA LEU A 86 7.74 -27.92 -3.24
C LEU A 86 6.53 -28.34 -4.08
N LYS A 87 6.51 -29.58 -4.59
CA LYS A 87 5.34 -30.11 -5.31
C LYS A 87 4.10 -30.18 -4.43
N GLN A 88 4.25 -30.55 -3.16
CA GLN A 88 3.16 -30.58 -2.20
C GLN A 88 2.65 -29.17 -1.89
N GLU A 89 3.54 -28.20 -1.69
CA GLU A 89 3.17 -26.79 -1.49
C GLU A 89 2.40 -26.22 -2.70
N ILE A 90 2.82 -26.53 -3.94
CA ILE A 90 2.09 -26.14 -5.16
C ILE A 90 0.68 -26.75 -5.18
N LYS A 91 0.56 -28.03 -4.79
CA LYS A 91 -0.73 -28.74 -4.74
C LYS A 91 -1.67 -28.14 -3.68
N ASP A 92 -1.15 -27.75 -2.54
CA ASP A 92 -1.96 -27.17 -1.47
C ASP A 92 -2.35 -25.72 -1.81
N ALA A 93 -1.45 -24.94 -2.39
CA ALA A 93 -1.74 -23.59 -2.89
C ALA A 93 -2.80 -23.62 -4.02
N SER A 94 -2.73 -24.60 -4.94
CA SER A 94 -3.74 -24.72 -6.01
C SER A 94 -5.12 -25.11 -5.48
N LYS A 95 -5.19 -25.96 -4.45
CA LYS A 95 -6.45 -26.25 -3.74
C LYS A 95 -7.02 -25.01 -3.07
N GLN A 96 -6.19 -24.21 -2.39
CA GLN A 96 -6.64 -22.95 -1.77
C GLN A 96 -7.19 -21.97 -2.81
N LEU A 97 -6.52 -21.84 -3.96
CA LEU A 97 -7.02 -21.03 -5.07
C LEU A 97 -8.37 -21.54 -5.59
N ALA A 98 -8.54 -22.85 -5.74
CA ALA A 98 -9.82 -23.42 -6.16
C ALA A 98 -10.94 -23.13 -5.15
N SER A 99 -10.67 -23.24 -3.84
CA SER A 99 -11.64 -22.88 -2.80
C SER A 99 -12.01 -21.39 -2.81
N LEU A 100 -11.04 -20.50 -3.06
CA LEU A 100 -11.31 -19.07 -3.23
C LEU A 100 -12.22 -18.83 -4.44
N SER A 101 -11.93 -19.43 -5.60
CA SER A 101 -12.77 -19.29 -6.80
C SER A 101 -14.20 -19.80 -6.59
N GLN A 102 -14.37 -20.89 -5.82
CA GLN A 102 -15.70 -21.37 -5.43
C GLN A 102 -16.45 -20.35 -4.56
N LEU A 103 -15.76 -19.73 -3.60
CA LEU A 103 -16.33 -18.69 -2.75
C LEU A 103 -16.70 -17.44 -3.56
N GLU A 104 -15.87 -17.01 -4.51
CA GLU A 104 -16.19 -15.91 -5.42
C GLU A 104 -17.47 -16.21 -6.23
N THR A 105 -17.59 -17.43 -6.76
CA THR A 105 -18.77 -17.87 -7.52
C THR A 105 -20.02 -17.89 -6.64
N PHE A 106 -19.92 -18.38 -5.41
CA PHE A 106 -21.00 -18.37 -4.43
C PHE A 106 -21.48 -16.95 -4.11
N LEU A 107 -20.54 -16.03 -3.86
CA LEU A 107 -20.86 -14.64 -3.57
C LEU A 107 -21.53 -13.95 -4.75
N ASN A 108 -21.02 -14.13 -5.98
CA ASN A 108 -21.62 -13.55 -7.19
C ASN A 108 -23.05 -14.06 -7.45
N LYS A 109 -23.37 -15.30 -7.04
CA LYS A 109 -24.72 -15.86 -7.19
C LYS A 109 -25.71 -15.31 -6.17
N HIS A 110 -25.27 -15.03 -4.94
CA HIS A 110 -26.15 -14.61 -3.84
C HIS A 110 -26.25 -13.10 -3.66
N TYR A 111 -25.22 -12.37 -4.05
CA TYR A 111 -25.18 -10.93 -4.05
C TYR A 111 -24.97 -10.52 -5.50
N ASP A 112 -25.94 -9.82 -6.09
CA ASP A 112 -25.91 -9.33 -7.47
C ASP A 112 -24.76 -8.33 -7.62
N PHE A 113 -23.55 -8.88 -7.75
CA PHE A 113 -22.29 -8.17 -7.66
C PHE A 113 -21.82 -7.88 -9.09
N PRO A 114 -21.91 -6.63 -9.56
CA PRO A 114 -21.53 -6.31 -10.92
C PRO A 114 -20.01 -6.34 -11.06
N GLY A 115 -19.48 -7.37 -11.72
CA GLY A 115 -18.08 -7.47 -12.15
C GLY A 115 -17.17 -8.33 -11.27
N ASN A 116 -15.92 -8.47 -11.68
CA ASN A 116 -14.94 -9.21 -10.88
C ASN A 116 -14.69 -8.47 -9.55
N ILE A 117 -14.54 -9.24 -8.46
CA ILE A 117 -14.36 -8.69 -7.11
C ILE A 117 -13.17 -7.74 -7.05
N SER A 118 -12.13 -7.99 -7.85
CA SER A 118 -10.99 -7.10 -7.98
C SER A 118 -11.37 -5.71 -8.53
N GLN A 119 -12.13 -5.58 -9.62
CA GLN A 119 -12.50 -4.27 -10.19
C GLN A 119 -13.33 -3.45 -9.20
N SER A 120 -14.33 -4.05 -8.55
CA SER A 120 -15.15 -3.33 -7.57
C SER A 120 -14.33 -2.80 -6.38
N ILE A 121 -13.33 -3.56 -5.90
CA ILE A 121 -12.41 -3.14 -4.85
C ILE A 121 -11.53 -1.99 -5.37
N PHE A 122 -10.97 -2.13 -6.59
CA PHE A 122 -10.19 -1.07 -7.21
C PHE A 122 -11.01 0.21 -7.42
N ASP A 123 -12.26 0.10 -7.82
CA ASP A 123 -13.16 1.23 -8.00
C ASP A 123 -13.47 1.90 -6.67
N LYS A 124 -13.73 1.13 -5.60
CA LYS A 124 -13.90 1.67 -4.25
C LYS A 124 -12.63 2.37 -3.74
N ILE A 125 -11.45 1.81 -3.97
CA ILE A 125 -10.16 2.46 -3.66
C ILE A 125 -9.99 3.76 -4.46
N LYS A 126 -10.36 3.75 -5.75
CA LYS A 126 -10.27 4.93 -6.62
C LYS A 126 -11.23 6.03 -6.16
N LYS A 127 -12.48 5.70 -5.86
CA LYS A 127 -13.50 6.62 -5.33
C LYS A 127 -13.07 7.23 -4.00
N THR A 128 -12.56 6.43 -3.06
CA THR A 128 -12.07 6.94 -1.77
C THR A 128 -10.87 7.88 -1.93
N LYS A 129 -9.94 7.60 -2.84
CA LYS A 129 -8.84 8.53 -3.18
C LYS A 129 -9.35 9.84 -3.77
N LYS A 130 -10.29 9.78 -4.71
CA LYS A 130 -10.89 10.98 -5.32
C LYS A 130 -11.61 11.85 -4.28
N LEU A 131 -12.35 11.25 -3.35
CA LEU A 131 -13.01 11.98 -2.26
C LEU A 131 -12.00 12.70 -1.35
N LYS A 132 -10.88 12.03 -1.01
CA LYS A 132 -9.80 12.65 -0.24
C LYS A 132 -9.17 13.84 -0.97
N LEU A 133 -8.90 13.70 -2.26
CA LEU A 133 -8.37 14.80 -3.09
C LEU A 133 -9.34 15.99 -3.15
N LEU A 134 -10.64 15.73 -3.29
CA LEU A 134 -11.68 16.76 -3.29
C LEU A 134 -11.72 17.52 -1.95
N ARG A 135 -11.59 16.82 -0.82
CA ARG A 135 -11.51 17.43 0.52
C ARG A 135 -10.23 18.24 0.74
N ILE A 136 -9.08 17.76 0.26
CA ILE A 136 -7.81 18.51 0.31
C ILE A 136 -7.93 19.81 -0.51
N LYS A 137 -8.49 19.74 -1.73
CA LYS A 137 -8.75 20.94 -2.54
C LYS A 137 -9.65 21.93 -1.80
N LEU A 138 -10.70 21.45 -1.13
CA LEU A 138 -11.58 22.30 -0.32
C LEU A 138 -10.82 23.01 0.81
N LEU A 139 -9.94 22.31 1.53
CA LEU A 139 -9.12 22.92 2.59
C LEU A 139 -8.13 23.95 2.04
N LEU A 140 -7.47 23.66 0.91
CA LEU A 140 -6.53 24.59 0.29
C LEU A 140 -7.21 25.87 -0.19
N ILE A 141 -8.33 25.76 -0.89
CA ILE A 141 -9.05 26.94 -1.38
C ILE A 141 -9.72 27.68 -0.21
N GLY A 142 -10.22 26.98 0.81
CA GLY A 142 -10.72 27.58 2.05
C GLY A 142 -9.66 28.45 2.74
N SER A 143 -8.44 27.92 2.87
CA SER A 143 -7.30 28.69 3.39
C SER A 143 -7.04 29.97 2.58
N ILE A 144 -7.10 29.91 1.24
CA ILE A 144 -6.96 31.09 0.37
C ILE A 144 -8.08 32.11 0.60
N ILE A 145 -9.33 31.65 0.75
CA ILE A 145 -10.48 32.50 1.03
C ILE A 145 -10.27 33.27 2.33
N ASP A 146 -9.81 32.58 3.38
CA ASP A 146 -9.53 33.22 4.68
C ASP A 146 -8.47 34.32 4.53
N PHE A 147 -7.38 34.06 3.81
CA PHE A 147 -6.35 35.08 3.53
C PHE A 147 -6.88 36.29 2.78
N ILE A 148 -7.74 36.09 1.77
CA ILE A 148 -8.36 37.19 1.01
C ILE A 148 -9.26 38.02 1.92
N LEU A 149 -10.07 37.37 2.75
CA LEU A 149 -11.00 38.06 3.65
C LEU A 149 -10.23 38.91 4.67
N TRP A 150 -9.31 38.29 5.41
CA TRP A 150 -8.50 39.00 6.42
C TRP A 150 -7.60 40.08 5.79
N GLY A 151 -7.03 39.82 4.61
CA GLY A 151 -6.25 40.81 3.87
C GLY A 151 -7.05 42.04 3.46
N SER A 152 -8.30 41.84 3.01
CA SER A 152 -9.19 42.95 2.63
C SER A 152 -9.63 43.80 3.84
N ILE A 153 -9.89 43.16 4.99
CA ILE A 153 -10.19 43.84 6.25
C ILE A 153 -8.97 44.63 6.73
N LEU A 154 -7.78 44.02 6.71
CA LEU A 154 -6.55 44.67 7.13
C LEU A 154 -6.25 45.91 6.26
N TYR A 155 -6.37 45.76 4.94
CA TYR A 155 -6.18 46.87 4.01
C TYR A 155 -7.13 48.04 4.30
N PHE A 156 -8.41 47.74 4.54
CA PHE A 156 -9.42 48.74 4.90
C PHE A 156 -9.05 49.53 6.17
N LEU A 157 -8.53 48.85 7.20
CA LEU A 157 -8.13 49.48 8.46
C LEU A 157 -6.91 50.40 8.31
N PHE A 158 -5.94 50.05 7.45
CA PHE A 158 -4.70 50.83 7.28
C PHE A 158 -4.81 51.99 6.27
N TYR A 159 -5.67 51.87 5.25
CA TYR A 159 -5.78 52.85 4.17
C TYR A 159 -7.12 53.62 4.20
N GLN A 160 -7.23 54.53 5.19
CA GLN A 160 -8.27 55.57 5.29
C GLN A 160 -9.73 55.09 5.09
N GLY A 161 -10.04 53.81 5.29
CA GLY A 161 -11.40 53.28 5.14
C GLY A 161 -11.89 53.19 3.69
N ASN A 162 -11.01 53.00 2.70
CA ASN A 162 -11.46 52.80 1.32
C ASN A 162 -12.25 51.49 1.16
N LEU A 163 -13.56 51.60 0.96
CA LEU A 163 -14.50 50.48 0.92
C LEU A 163 -14.38 49.60 -0.33
N ILE A 164 -13.77 50.11 -1.41
CA ILE A 164 -13.73 49.41 -2.71
C ILE A 164 -13.04 48.05 -2.58
N TRP A 165 -11.89 48.00 -1.88
CA TRP A 165 -11.11 46.77 -1.70
C TRP A 165 -11.77 45.78 -0.76
N LEU A 166 -12.53 46.25 0.23
CA LEU A 166 -13.31 45.41 1.12
C LEU A 166 -14.45 44.72 0.34
N LEU A 167 -15.20 45.49 -0.45
CA LEU A 167 -16.29 44.95 -1.28
C LEU A 167 -15.78 43.97 -2.34
N LEU A 168 -14.64 44.28 -2.96
CA LEU A 168 -14.01 43.40 -3.94
C LEU A 168 -13.52 42.09 -3.28
N GLY A 169 -12.93 42.17 -2.08
CA GLY A 169 -12.57 41.00 -1.28
C GLY A 169 -13.78 40.13 -0.94
N ILE A 170 -14.86 40.72 -0.44
CA ILE A 170 -16.12 40.02 -0.13
C ILE A 170 -16.68 39.34 -1.38
N LEU A 171 -16.76 40.05 -2.52
CA LEU A 171 -17.29 39.50 -3.77
C LEU A 171 -16.47 38.29 -4.24
N ILE A 172 -15.14 38.36 -4.17
CA ILE A 172 -14.25 37.24 -4.51
C ILE A 172 -14.48 36.05 -3.57
N THR A 173 -14.56 36.29 -2.26
CA THR A 173 -14.77 35.22 -1.27
C THR A 173 -16.10 34.51 -1.47
N VAL A 174 -17.18 35.24 -1.78
CA VAL A 174 -18.50 34.67 -2.10
C VAL A 174 -18.44 33.83 -3.37
N ALA A 175 -17.81 34.34 -4.44
CA ALA A 175 -17.66 33.62 -5.69
C ALA A 175 -16.86 32.31 -5.54
N LEU A 176 -15.74 32.35 -4.81
CA LEU A 176 -14.91 31.16 -4.54
C LEU A 176 -15.64 30.14 -3.64
N THR A 177 -16.33 30.61 -2.60
CA THR A 177 -17.13 29.74 -1.71
C THR A 177 -18.23 29.03 -2.50
N TRP A 178 -18.93 29.77 -3.36
CA TRP A 178 -19.97 29.22 -4.23
C TRP A 178 -19.41 28.17 -5.19
N TYR A 179 -18.28 28.46 -5.85
CA TYR A 179 -17.60 27.53 -6.76
C TYR A 179 -17.25 26.20 -6.07
N ILE A 180 -16.61 26.25 -4.91
CA ILE A 180 -16.20 25.03 -4.18
C ILE A 180 -17.42 24.25 -3.70
N ALA A 181 -18.44 24.94 -3.18
CA ALA A 181 -19.66 24.31 -2.68
C ALA A 181 -20.38 23.54 -3.80
N ILE A 182 -20.54 24.14 -4.98
CA ILE A 182 -21.11 23.50 -6.17
C ILE A 182 -20.25 22.32 -6.63
N ASN A 183 -18.94 22.52 -6.74
CA ASN A 183 -18.03 21.46 -7.17
C ASN A 183 -18.08 20.25 -6.22
N TYR A 184 -18.14 20.46 -4.91
CA TYR A 184 -18.29 19.40 -3.92
C TYR A 184 -19.64 18.70 -4.04
N TYR A 185 -20.73 19.45 -4.19
CA TYR A 185 -22.08 18.93 -4.35
C TYR A 185 -22.22 18.01 -5.57
N HIS A 186 -21.65 18.37 -6.72
CA HIS A 186 -21.77 17.56 -7.94
C HIS A 186 -20.98 16.24 -7.91
N HIS A 187 -19.93 16.15 -7.08
CA HIS A 187 -19.06 14.98 -6.99
C HIS A 187 -19.35 14.09 -5.77
N THR A 188 -20.37 14.41 -4.97
CA THR A 188 -20.74 13.62 -3.81
C THR A 188 -22.11 12.96 -3.95
N CYS A 189 -22.20 11.75 -3.42
CA CYS A 189 -23.44 11.01 -3.20
C CYS A 189 -23.45 10.45 -1.79
N TYR A 190 -24.61 9.97 -1.34
CA TYR A 190 -24.81 9.52 0.03
C TYR A 190 -25.35 8.10 0.06
N ILE A 191 -24.77 7.27 0.92
CA ILE A 191 -25.24 5.91 1.21
C ILE A 191 -25.89 5.88 2.59
N PHE A 192 -27.11 5.35 2.66
CA PHE A 192 -27.81 5.13 3.92
C PHE A 192 -27.37 3.80 4.57
N PRO A 193 -26.99 3.76 5.87
CA PRO A 193 -26.37 2.58 6.49
C PRO A 193 -27.31 1.37 6.61
N HIS A 194 -28.63 1.58 6.77
CA HIS A 194 -29.57 0.47 6.99
C HIS A 194 -30.06 -0.20 5.70
N CYS A 195 -30.19 0.58 4.62
CA CYS A 195 -30.76 0.08 3.35
C CYS A 195 -29.75 0.07 2.20
N SER A 196 -28.52 0.53 2.44
CA SER A 196 -27.42 0.65 1.48
C SER A 196 -27.80 1.37 0.18
N HIS A 197 -28.87 2.16 0.21
CA HIS A 197 -29.35 2.88 -0.96
C HIS A 197 -28.50 4.12 -1.17
N GLN A 198 -27.97 4.27 -2.39
CA GLN A 198 -27.24 5.45 -2.82
C GLN A 198 -28.22 6.49 -3.38
N PHE A 199 -28.17 7.72 -2.89
CA PHE A 199 -29.05 8.80 -3.33
C PHE A 199 -28.35 10.16 -3.33
N ARG A 200 -29.00 11.14 -3.97
CA ARG A 200 -28.64 12.57 -3.94
C ARG A 200 -29.80 13.37 -3.38
N VAL A 201 -29.48 14.46 -2.70
CA VAL A 201 -30.45 15.39 -2.13
C VAL A 201 -30.40 16.72 -2.87
N SER A 202 -31.49 17.49 -2.83
CA SER A 202 -31.50 18.87 -3.35
C SER A 202 -30.45 19.75 -2.66
N PHE A 203 -29.85 20.68 -3.40
CA PHE A 203 -28.79 21.57 -2.91
C PHE A 203 -29.12 22.29 -1.59
N SER A 204 -30.32 22.85 -1.44
CA SER A 204 -30.71 23.56 -0.19
C SER A 204 -30.69 22.63 1.03
N LYS A 205 -31.34 21.46 0.92
CA LYS A 205 -31.30 20.43 1.98
C LYS A 205 -29.89 19.93 2.25
N TRP A 206 -29.06 19.86 1.21
CA TRP A 206 -27.66 19.49 1.34
C TRP A 206 -26.89 20.53 2.15
N LEU A 207 -26.97 21.81 1.78
CA LEU A 207 -26.18 22.90 2.36
C LEU A 207 -26.42 23.09 3.85
N PHE A 208 -27.68 23.02 4.29
CA PHE A 208 -28.07 23.25 5.69
C PHE A 208 -28.10 21.98 6.56
N ALA A 209 -27.74 20.81 6.02
CA ALA A 209 -27.71 19.60 6.81
C ALA A 209 -26.50 19.58 7.77
N ARG A 210 -26.75 19.07 8.99
CA ARG A 210 -25.68 18.78 9.96
C ARG A 210 -24.69 17.78 9.34
N HIS A 211 -23.40 18.07 9.43
CA HIS A 211 -22.37 17.25 8.79
C HIS A 211 -21.14 17.10 9.68
N THR A 212 -20.42 16.00 9.44
CA THR A 212 -19.06 15.73 9.90
C THR A 212 -18.16 15.63 8.68
N PRO A 213 -16.82 15.50 8.83
CA PRO A 213 -15.93 15.34 7.68
C PRO A 213 -16.23 14.13 6.78
N ASN A 214 -16.98 13.14 7.27
CA ASN A 214 -17.25 11.89 6.54
C ASN A 214 -18.74 11.58 6.36
N THR A 215 -19.63 12.23 7.11
CA THR A 215 -21.06 11.89 7.14
C THR A 215 -21.94 13.13 7.13
N ARG A 216 -23.16 12.97 6.63
CA ARG A 216 -24.17 14.03 6.63
C ARG A 216 -25.51 13.50 7.13
N TYR A 217 -26.16 14.23 8.02
CA TYR A 217 -27.44 13.85 8.59
C TYR A 217 -28.57 14.14 7.59
N LEU A 218 -29.07 13.10 6.92
CA LEU A 218 -30.01 13.20 5.81
C LEU A 218 -31.19 12.25 5.99
N THR A 219 -32.27 12.52 5.25
CA THR A 219 -33.43 11.64 5.14
C THR A 219 -33.30 10.79 3.89
N CYS A 220 -33.40 9.46 4.01
CA CYS A 220 -33.39 8.58 2.86
C CYS A 220 -34.68 8.75 2.04
N ASN A 221 -34.56 8.83 0.71
CA ASN A 221 -35.70 8.88 -0.21
C ASN A 221 -36.43 7.52 -0.38
N LYS A 222 -35.79 6.40 0.00
CA LYS A 222 -36.34 5.04 -0.12
C LYS A 222 -37.04 4.56 1.15
N CYS A 223 -36.40 4.66 2.31
CA CYS A 223 -36.97 4.20 3.58
C CYS A 223 -37.50 5.33 4.48
N HIS A 224 -37.39 6.60 4.06
CA HIS A 224 -37.86 7.79 4.78
C HIS A 224 -37.33 7.99 6.21
N GLN A 225 -36.34 7.20 6.62
CA GLN A 225 -35.65 7.34 7.91
C GLN A 225 -34.55 8.40 7.86
N LYS A 226 -34.26 9.02 9.01
CA LYS A 226 -33.20 10.00 9.19
C LYS A 226 -32.02 9.39 9.92
N ASN A 227 -30.83 9.49 9.33
CA ASN A 227 -29.59 9.08 9.99
C ASN A 227 -28.37 9.77 9.35
N TYR A 228 -27.20 9.62 9.96
CA TYR A 228 -25.93 9.98 9.36
C TYR A 228 -25.63 9.05 8.17
N CYS A 229 -25.63 9.64 6.97
CA CYS A 229 -25.33 8.96 5.73
C CYS A 229 -23.84 9.11 5.40
N ILE A 230 -23.24 8.06 4.85
CA ILE A 230 -21.82 8.04 4.47
C ILE A 230 -21.65 8.75 3.14
N GLU A 231 -20.66 9.64 3.06
CA GLU A 231 -20.29 10.32 1.82
C GLU A 231 -19.45 9.42 0.91
N GLU A 232 -19.81 9.35 -0.36
CA GLU A 232 -19.02 8.68 -1.39
C GLU A 232 -18.81 9.60 -2.61
N TYR A 233 -17.72 9.35 -3.33
CA TYR A 233 -17.45 10.03 -4.60
C TYR A 233 -18.31 9.42 -5.71
N TYR A 234 -19.02 10.28 -6.44
CA TYR A 234 -19.84 9.89 -7.58
C TYR A 234 -19.00 9.49 -8.80
#